data_AF-A0A0F9DU77-F1
#
_entry.id   AF-A0A0F9DU77-F1
#
_cell.length_a   1.000
_cell.length_b   1.000
_cell.length_c   1.000
_cell.angle_alpha   90.00
_cell.angle_beta   90.00
_cell.angle_gamma   90.00
#
_symmetry.space_group_name_H-M   'P 1'
#
loop_
_entity.id
_entity.type
_entity.pdbx_description
1 polymer ?
#
loop_
_entity_poly.entity_id
_entity_poly.type
_entity_poly.pdbx_seq_one_letter_code
_entity_poly.pdbx_strand_id
1 'polypeptide(L)'
;MKLALISTYLPKHCGIATYTDYLIRGIKKADSALEIKIIAEQGASLLKQDKLEVVPCWDRNENYVEPIISHTKGADVVHIQHEYSIYKFDDRLPSVLHGMEKNTRKIITIHCVRPTQFSERGAVDEDYAARVAGLADEVIVHLSAQQAILNRLGIPSKKIH
;
A
#
# COMPACT_ATOMS: atom_id res chain seq x y z
N MET A 1 2.71 -19.10 -2.62
CA MET A 1 2.28 -17.92 -1.86
C MET A 1 1.69 -16.92 -2.84
N LYS A 2 0.63 -16.23 -2.45
CA LYS A 2 -0.11 -15.25 -3.25
C LYS A 2 0.04 -13.87 -2.65
N LEU A 3 0.65 -12.96 -3.40
CA LEU A 3 0.84 -11.57 -3.03
C LEU A 3 -0.11 -10.69 -3.84
N ALA A 4 -0.96 -9.92 -3.14
CA ALA A 4 -1.73 -8.85 -3.75
C ALA A 4 -1.09 -7.48 -3.47
N LEU A 5 -0.80 -6.71 -4.51
CA LEU A 5 -0.21 -5.37 -4.43
C LEU A 5 -1.25 -4.31 -4.78
N ILE A 6 -1.60 -3.44 -3.83
CA ILE A 6 -2.55 -2.34 -4.07
C ILE A 6 -1.77 -1.07 -4.38
N SER A 7 -1.89 -0.54 -5.60
CA SER A 7 -1.06 0.56 -6.09
C SER A 7 -1.63 1.22 -7.35
N THR A 8 -1.11 2.38 -7.75
CA THR A 8 -1.09 2.74 -9.18
C THR A 8 -0.14 1.84 -9.96
N TYR A 9 -0.34 1.68 -11.26
CA TYR A 9 0.55 0.89 -12.10
C TYR A 9 0.64 1.41 -13.53
N LEU A 10 1.63 0.92 -14.29
CA LEU A 10 1.86 1.32 -15.68
C LEU A 10 0.62 1.06 -16.56
N PRO A 11 0.35 1.93 -17.56
CA PRO A 11 1.17 3.03 -18.07
C PRO A 11 0.96 4.37 -17.34
N LYS A 12 0.28 4.39 -16.19
CA LYS A 12 0.09 5.64 -15.43
C LYS A 12 1.45 6.25 -15.10
N HIS A 13 1.71 7.46 -15.60
CA HIS A 13 2.98 8.16 -15.41
C HIS A 13 3.02 8.86 -14.05
N CYS A 14 3.31 8.10 -12.99
CA CYS A 14 3.58 8.65 -11.67
C CYS A 14 4.67 7.86 -10.93
N GLY A 15 5.28 8.48 -9.92
CA GLY A 15 6.38 7.86 -9.16
C GLY A 15 6.01 6.51 -8.55
N ILE A 16 4.79 6.37 -8.01
CA ILE A 16 4.33 5.13 -7.39
C ILE A 16 4.14 4.01 -8.42
N ALA A 17 3.68 4.31 -9.64
CA ALA A 17 3.54 3.29 -10.69
C ALA A 17 4.90 2.74 -11.12
N THR A 18 5.89 3.63 -11.32
CA THR A 18 7.28 3.22 -11.63
C THR A 18 7.91 2.44 -10.48
N TYR A 19 7.73 2.91 -9.24
CA TYR A 19 8.22 2.20 -8.05
C TYR A 19 7.66 0.78 -7.99
N THR A 20 6.35 0.61 -8.22
CA THR A 20 5.69 -0.70 -8.14
C THR A 20 6.17 -1.65 -9.24
N ASP A 21 6.45 -1.17 -10.46
CA ASP A 21 7.10 -1.98 -11.50
C ASP A 21 8.49 -2.47 -11.07
N TYR A 22 9.32 -1.59 -10.47
CA TYR A 22 10.63 -1.99 -9.97
C TYR A 22 10.55 -2.96 -8.80
N LEU A 23 9.63 -2.73 -7.86
CA LEU A 23 9.38 -3.62 -6.73
C LEU A 23 9.03 -5.03 -7.22
N ILE A 24 8.12 -5.16 -8.18
CA ILE A 24 7.69 -6.46 -8.70
C ILE A 24 8.83 -7.18 -9.41
N ARG A 25 9.66 -6.46 -10.18
CA ARG A 25 10.87 -7.04 -10.79
C ARG A 25 11.84 -7.56 -9.73
N GLY A 26 12.03 -6.80 -8.65
CA GLY A 26 12.86 -7.20 -7.52
C GLY A 26 12.31 -8.44 -6.81
N ILE A 27 11.02 -8.46 -6.51
CA ILE A 27 10.33 -9.61 -5.88
C ILE A 27 10.46 -10.84 -6.76
N LYS A 28 10.16 -10.76 -8.06
CA LYS A 28 10.28 -11.90 -8.99
C LYS A 28 11.70 -12.43 -9.12
N LYS A 29 12.71 -11.55 -8.98
CA LYS A 29 14.12 -11.95 -8.97
C LYS A 29 14.49 -12.68 -7.68
N ALA A 30 13.92 -12.28 -6.54
CA ALA A 30 14.14 -12.92 -5.26
C ALA A 30 13.37 -14.25 -5.13
N ASP A 31 12.15 -14.31 -5.65
CA ASP A 31 11.28 -15.49 -5.68
C ASP A 31 10.43 -15.52 -6.95
N SER A 32 10.81 -16.38 -7.89
CA SER A 32 10.11 -16.57 -9.16
C SER A 32 8.90 -17.51 -9.06
N ALA A 33 8.69 -18.15 -7.91
CA ALA A 33 7.52 -19.00 -7.66
C ALA A 33 6.30 -18.21 -7.17
N LEU A 34 6.50 -16.97 -6.71
CA LEU A 34 5.45 -16.13 -6.16
C LEU A 34 4.38 -15.76 -7.19
N GLU A 35 3.11 -15.96 -6.85
CA GLU A 35 1.96 -15.46 -7.62
C GLU A 35 1.67 -14.02 -7.20
N ILE A 36 1.74 -13.08 -8.14
CA ILE A 36 1.57 -11.65 -7.88
C ILE A 36 0.34 -11.14 -8.61
N LYS A 37 -0.54 -10.48 -7.86
CA LYS A 37 -1.71 -9.77 -8.40
C LYS A 37 -1.64 -8.30 -8.04
N ILE A 38 -1.59 -7.41 -9.03
CA ILE A 38 -1.66 -5.97 -8.82
C ILE A 38 -3.13 -5.54 -8.86
N ILE A 39 -3.61 -4.99 -7.76
CA ILE A 39 -4.93 -4.40 -7.61
C ILE A 39 -4.75 -2.91 -7.94
N ALA A 40 -4.82 -2.61 -9.23
CA ALA A 40 -4.38 -1.35 -9.77
C ALA A 40 -5.49 -0.30 -9.78
N GLU A 41 -5.12 0.95 -9.58
CA GLU A 41 -6.02 2.07 -9.89
C GLU A 41 -6.30 2.10 -11.40
N GLN A 42 -7.49 2.56 -11.80
CA GLN A 42 -7.83 2.86 -13.18
C GLN A 42 -6.76 3.75 -13.85
N GLY A 43 -6.51 3.46 -15.12
CA GLY A 43 -5.41 4.01 -15.93
C GLY A 43 -4.19 3.11 -16.03
N ALA A 44 -4.13 2.00 -15.30
CA ALA A 44 -3.18 0.91 -15.54
C ALA A 44 -3.65 0.00 -16.70
N SER A 45 -2.73 -0.68 -17.37
CA SER A 45 -3.06 -1.70 -18.36
C SER A 45 -3.43 -3.01 -17.67
N LEU A 46 -4.57 -3.59 -18.08
CA LEU A 46 -4.91 -4.97 -17.76
C LEU A 46 -3.81 -5.89 -18.33
N LEU A 47 -3.28 -6.78 -17.50
CA LEU A 47 -2.26 -7.75 -17.89
C LEU A 47 -2.55 -9.07 -17.20
N LYS A 48 -2.43 -10.17 -17.93
CA LYS A 48 -2.42 -11.51 -17.34
C LYS A 48 -1.36 -12.32 -18.06
N GLN A 49 -0.24 -12.55 -17.38
CA GLN A 49 0.89 -13.26 -17.94
C GLN A 49 1.58 -14.07 -16.84
N ASP A 50 1.56 -15.39 -16.99
CA ASP A 50 2.15 -16.33 -16.03
C ASP A 50 1.70 -16.00 -14.58
N LYS A 51 2.63 -15.92 -13.63
CA LYS A 51 2.42 -15.60 -12.20
C LYS A 51 2.22 -14.10 -11.94
N LEU A 52 1.84 -13.31 -12.95
CA LEU A 52 1.53 -11.89 -12.81
C LEU A 52 0.17 -11.57 -13.44
N GLU A 53 -0.71 -11.03 -12.62
CA GLU A 53 -1.99 -10.47 -13.04
C GLU A 53 -2.06 -9.00 -12.59
N VAL A 54 -2.56 -8.12 -13.44
CA VAL A 54 -2.78 -6.70 -13.15
C VAL A 54 -4.24 -6.40 -13.44
N VAL A 55 -5.00 -6.00 -12.43
CA VAL A 55 -6.43 -5.72 -12.52
C VAL A 55 -6.68 -4.26 -12.16
N PRO A 56 -6.89 -3.38 -13.14
CA PRO A 56 -7.34 -2.01 -12.89
C PRO A 56 -8.80 -2.02 -12.43
N CYS A 57 -9.07 -1.85 -11.14
CA CYS A 57 -10.40 -2.09 -10.56
C CYS A 57 -10.91 -1.03 -9.59
N TRP A 58 -10.17 0.05 -9.34
CA TRP A 58 -10.58 1.10 -8.41
C TRP A 58 -10.15 2.49 -8.85
N ASP A 59 -10.83 3.54 -8.38
CA ASP A 59 -10.47 4.94 -8.64
C ASP A 59 -10.39 5.71 -7.31
N ARG A 60 -9.33 6.52 -7.11
CA ARG A 60 -9.14 7.30 -5.87
C ARG A 60 -10.24 8.33 -5.62
N ASN A 61 -10.96 8.74 -6.65
CA ASN A 61 -12.04 9.72 -6.59
C ASN A 61 -13.39 9.08 -6.31
N GLU A 62 -13.49 7.75 -6.36
CA GLU A 62 -14.69 6.97 -6.08
C GLU A 62 -14.57 6.19 -4.76
N ASN A 63 -15.60 5.42 -4.42
CA ASN A 63 -15.52 4.49 -3.30
C ASN A 63 -14.75 3.22 -3.72
N TYR A 64 -13.45 3.19 -3.44
CA TYR A 64 -12.57 2.07 -3.76
C TYR A 64 -12.59 0.92 -2.74
N VAL A 65 -13.37 1.00 -1.66
CA VAL A 65 -13.28 0.04 -0.54
C VAL A 65 -13.64 -1.38 -0.96
N GLU A 66 -14.86 -1.59 -1.47
CA GLU A 66 -15.31 -2.92 -1.90
C GLU A 66 -14.47 -3.45 -3.08
N PRO A 67 -14.20 -2.67 -4.14
CA PRO A 67 -13.44 -3.19 -5.28
C PRO A 67 -12.06 -3.71 -4.90
N ILE A 68 -11.39 -3.05 -3.95
CA ILE A 68 -10.08 -3.51 -3.47
C ILE A 68 -10.23 -4.79 -2.62
N ILE A 69 -11.19 -4.82 -1.68
CA ILE A 69 -11.41 -6.00 -0.82
C ILE A 69 -11.77 -7.23 -1.66
N SER A 70 -12.68 -7.09 -2.64
CA SER A 70 -13.11 -8.21 -3.47
C SER A 70 -11.96 -8.83 -4.28
N HIS A 71 -11.02 -8.01 -4.75
CA HIS A 71 -9.88 -8.46 -5.55
C HIS A 71 -8.69 -8.98 -4.74
N THR A 72 -8.67 -8.77 -3.42
CA THR A 72 -7.62 -9.25 -2.50
C THR A 72 -7.97 -10.57 -1.80
N LYS A 73 -9.19 -11.08 -1.95
CA LYS A 73 -9.63 -12.36 -1.36
C LYS A 73 -8.70 -13.52 -1.74
N GLY A 74 -8.33 -14.34 -0.76
CA GLY A 74 -7.44 -15.49 -0.96
C GLY A 74 -5.97 -15.13 -1.18
N ALA A 75 -5.57 -13.87 -0.98
CA ALA A 75 -4.17 -13.49 -0.89
C ALA A 75 -3.60 -13.85 0.49
N ASP A 76 -2.40 -14.43 0.51
CA ASP A 76 -1.66 -14.70 1.75
C ASP A 76 -1.11 -13.39 2.33
N VAL A 77 -0.66 -12.49 1.45
CA VAL A 77 -0.10 -11.18 1.78
C VAL A 77 -0.76 -10.11 0.91
N VAL A 78 -1.16 -9.01 1.54
CA VAL A 78 -1.55 -7.78 0.83
C VAL A 78 -0.55 -6.68 1.16
N HIS A 79 0.01 -6.07 0.13
CA HIS A 79 1.01 -5.00 0.24
C HIS A 79 0.48 -3.72 -0.41
N ILE A 80 0.32 -2.65 0.37
CA ILE A 80 -0.24 -1.38 -0.06
C ILE A 80 0.86 -0.35 -0.27
N GLN A 81 0.81 0.34 -1.41
CA GLN A 81 1.74 1.41 -1.76
C GLN A 81 1.09 2.77 -1.44
N HIS A 82 1.25 3.22 -0.20
CA HIS A 82 0.58 4.42 0.30
C HIS A 82 1.30 5.73 -0.06
N GLU A 83 0.55 6.66 -0.64
CA GLU A 83 0.96 8.03 -0.89
C GLU A 83 -0.25 8.97 -0.77
N TYR A 84 -0.05 10.19 -0.24
CA TYR A 84 -1.13 11.11 0.15
C TYR A 84 -1.94 11.68 -1.04
N SER A 85 -1.37 11.74 -2.25
CA SER A 85 -2.15 12.12 -3.44
C SER A 85 -3.06 11.00 -3.93
N ILE A 86 -2.80 9.75 -3.51
CA ILE A 86 -3.57 8.56 -3.86
C ILE A 86 -4.66 8.35 -2.80
N TYR A 87 -4.26 8.25 -1.54
CA TYR A 87 -5.16 8.01 -0.42
C TYR A 87 -5.36 9.31 0.35
N LYS A 88 -6.58 9.83 0.29
CA LYS A 88 -6.98 11.01 1.07
C LYS A 88 -7.05 10.65 2.55
N PHE A 89 -7.04 11.67 3.41
CA PHE A 89 -7.17 11.56 4.86
C PHE A 89 -8.61 11.20 5.31
N ASP A 90 -9.16 10.13 4.75
CA ASP A 90 -10.50 9.63 5.04
C ASP A 90 -10.49 8.14 5.40
N ASP A 91 -11.67 7.62 5.72
CA ASP A 91 -11.84 6.27 6.26
C ASP A 91 -11.74 5.15 5.22
N ARG A 92 -11.60 5.45 3.93
CA ARG A 92 -11.66 4.41 2.89
C ARG A 92 -10.48 3.43 2.98
N LEU A 93 -9.24 3.90 3.07
CA LEU A 93 -8.08 3.01 3.24
C LEU A 93 -8.09 2.25 4.58
N PRO A 94 -8.38 2.88 5.73
CA PRO A 94 -8.65 2.15 6.98
C PRO A 94 -9.74 1.08 6.82
N SER A 95 -10.83 1.36 6.10
CA SER A 95 -11.91 0.40 5.84
C SER A 95 -11.44 -0.78 4.98
N VAL A 96 -10.58 -0.53 3.98
CA VAL A 96 -9.90 -1.58 3.21
C VAL A 96 -9.08 -2.49 4.13
N LEU A 97 -8.25 -1.92 5.01
CA LEU A 97 -7.42 -2.69 5.94
C LEU A 97 -8.26 -3.51 6.94
N HIS A 98 -9.38 -2.96 7.42
CA HIS A 98 -10.31 -3.69 8.29
C HIS A 98 -11.09 -4.79 7.57
N GLY A 99 -11.46 -4.57 6.31
CA GLY A 99 -12.30 -5.49 5.54
C GLY A 99 -11.57 -6.69 4.93
N MET A 100 -10.23 -6.72 4.98
CA MET A 100 -9.44 -7.89 4.56
C MET A 100 -9.65 -9.10 5.48
N GLU A 101 -9.44 -10.30 4.94
CA GLU A 101 -9.55 -11.56 5.68
C GLU A 101 -8.59 -11.58 6.88
N LYS A 102 -9.01 -12.19 8.00
CA LYS A 102 -8.24 -12.18 9.26
C LYS A 102 -6.85 -12.82 9.14
N ASN A 103 -6.70 -13.79 8.24
CA ASN A 103 -5.46 -14.53 8.04
C ASN A 103 -4.54 -13.90 6.98
N THR A 104 -4.99 -12.84 6.29
CA THR A 104 -4.17 -12.13 5.32
C THR A 104 -3.20 -11.21 6.04
N ARG A 105 -1.90 -11.39 5.80
CA ARG A 105 -0.87 -10.50 6.34
C ARG A 105 -0.84 -9.18 5.57
N LYS A 106 -0.85 -8.07 6.29
CA LYS A 106 -1.00 -6.70 5.75
C LYS A 106 0.33 -5.98 5.86
N ILE A 107 0.85 -5.53 4.73
CA ILE A 107 2.07 -4.72 4.65
C ILE A 107 1.69 -3.38 4.02
N ILE A 108 2.24 -2.28 4.55
CA ILE A 108 2.07 -0.96 3.93
C ILE A 108 3.42 -0.27 3.76
N THR A 109 3.75 0.14 2.54
CA THR A 109 4.84 1.07 2.29
C THR A 109 4.29 2.49 2.40
N ILE A 110 4.78 3.27 3.36
CA ILE A 110 4.44 4.69 3.47
C ILE A 110 5.56 5.50 2.82
N HIS A 111 5.33 5.96 1.58
CA HIS A 111 6.38 6.63 0.79
C HIS A 111 6.82 7.97 1.36
N CYS A 112 5.95 8.63 2.12
CA CYS A 112 6.25 9.88 2.80
C CYS A 112 5.48 9.92 4.12
N VAL A 113 6.18 10.23 5.22
CA VAL A 113 5.57 10.66 6.48
C VAL A 113 5.92 12.14 6.64
N ARG A 114 4.90 13.01 6.65
CA ARG A 114 5.10 14.46 6.75
C ARG A 114 5.14 14.87 8.22
N PRO A 115 6.29 15.35 8.74
CA PRO A 115 6.41 15.72 10.14
C PRO A 115 5.54 16.92 10.50
N THR A 116 4.98 16.90 11.72
CA THR A 116 4.10 17.96 12.20
C THR A 116 4.78 19.33 12.23
N GLN A 117 6.09 19.34 12.44
CA GLN A 117 6.91 20.56 12.54
C GLN A 117 7.01 21.35 11.23
N PHE A 118 6.74 20.71 10.08
CA PHE A 118 6.95 21.30 8.76
C PHE A 118 5.75 21.19 7.82
N SER A 119 4.63 20.60 8.28
CA SER A 119 3.38 20.55 7.53
C SER A 119 2.35 21.47 8.18
N GLU A 120 1.73 22.34 7.38
CA GLU A 120 0.59 23.16 7.82
C GLU A 120 -0.59 22.31 8.36
N ARG A 121 -0.64 21.02 7.99
CA ARG A 121 -1.63 20.02 8.45
C ARG A 121 -0.99 18.93 9.30
N GLY A 122 0.15 19.23 9.90
CA GLY A 122 1.07 18.29 10.47
C GLY A 122 0.51 17.25 11.44
N ALA A 123 -0.47 17.60 12.27
CA ALA A 123 -1.13 16.65 13.15
C ALA A 123 -1.98 15.64 12.35
N VAL A 124 -2.70 16.10 11.32
CA VAL A 124 -3.54 15.25 10.46
C VAL A 124 -2.68 14.26 9.66
N ASP A 125 -1.54 14.71 9.12
CA ASP A 125 -0.64 13.85 8.36
C ASP A 125 -0.06 12.71 9.22
N GLU A 126 0.41 13.05 10.43
CA GLU A 126 1.00 12.11 11.38
C GLU A 126 -0.06 11.17 11.98
N ASP A 127 -1.20 11.70 12.43
CA ASP A 127 -2.29 10.91 12.99
C ASP A 127 -2.81 9.90 11.96
N TYR A 128 -2.93 10.31 10.71
CA TYR A 128 -3.35 9.41 9.63
C TYR A 128 -2.29 8.34 9.35
N ALA A 129 -1.00 8.72 9.29
CA ALA A 129 0.10 7.77 9.10
C ALA A 129 0.14 6.74 10.25
N ALA A 130 -0.02 7.17 11.50
CA ALA A 130 -0.11 6.30 12.66
C ALA A 130 -1.33 5.37 12.58
N ARG A 131 -2.48 5.90 12.16
CA ARG A 131 -3.70 5.10 12.00
C ARG A 131 -3.52 3.96 10.99
N VAL A 132 -3.01 4.24 9.79
CA VAL A 132 -2.82 3.18 8.78
C VAL A 132 -1.69 2.22 9.17
N ALA A 133 -0.61 2.72 9.78
CA ALA A 133 0.49 1.90 10.31
C ALA A 133 0.05 0.97 11.47
N GLY A 134 -0.86 1.44 12.31
CA GLY A 134 -1.44 0.66 13.41
C GLY A 134 -2.25 -0.53 12.92
N LEU A 135 -2.92 -0.39 11.77
CA LEU A 135 -3.78 -1.41 11.15
C LEU A 135 -3.03 -2.45 10.30
N ALA A 136 -1.82 -2.14 9.82
CA ALA A 136 -0.97 -3.07 9.09
C ALA A 136 -0.21 -4.01 10.06
N ASP A 137 0.22 -5.18 9.60
CA ASP A 137 1.11 -6.06 10.38
C ASP A 137 2.57 -5.58 10.31
N GLU A 138 2.98 -5.11 9.13
CA GLU A 138 4.31 -4.53 8.88
C GLU A 138 4.18 -3.20 8.11
N VAL A 139 5.13 -2.30 8.36
CA VAL A 139 5.21 -0.98 7.74
C VAL A 139 6.61 -0.81 7.18
N ILE A 140 6.70 -0.38 5.93
CA ILE A 140 7.97 -0.07 5.27
C ILE A 140 8.04 1.44 5.09
N VAL A 141 9.16 2.05 5.50
CA VAL A 141 9.45 3.47 5.29
C VAL A 141 10.84 3.62 4.66
N HIS A 142 11.09 4.73 3.97
CA HIS A 142 12.34 4.89 3.22
C HIS A 142 13.46 5.54 4.03
N LEU A 143 13.12 6.20 5.14
CA LEU A 143 14.05 7.01 5.92
C LEU A 143 13.93 6.71 7.42
N SER A 144 15.08 6.68 8.11
CA SER A 144 15.14 6.55 9.58
C SER A 144 14.37 7.64 10.31
N ALA A 145 14.29 8.85 9.74
CA ALA A 145 13.48 9.94 10.29
C ALA A 145 11.97 9.62 10.27
N GLN A 146 11.47 8.94 9.22
CA GLN A 146 10.07 8.51 9.13
C GLN A 146 9.78 7.42 10.17
N GLN A 147 10.71 6.48 10.34
CA GLN A 147 10.64 5.47 11.40
C GLN A 147 10.59 6.11 12.79
N ALA A 148 11.44 7.11 13.06
CA ALA A 148 11.44 7.83 14.33
C ALA A 148 10.10 8.53 14.61
N ILE A 149 9.47 9.12 13.59
CA ILE A 149 8.13 9.73 13.71
C ILE A 149 7.08 8.66 14.08
N LEU A 150 7.03 7.54 13.34
CA LEU A 150 6.06 6.47 13.63
C LEU A 150 6.27 5.85 15.02
N ASN A 151 7.52 5.68 15.45
CA ASN A 151 7.84 5.23 16.82
C ASN A 151 7.29 6.21 17.88
N ARG A 152 7.48 7.53 17.68
CA ARG A 152 6.95 8.57 18.58
C ARG A 152 5.42 8.51 18.66
N LEU A 153 4.76 8.16 17.56
CA LEU A 153 3.31 7.99 17.46
C LEU A 153 2.83 6.64 18.01
N GLY A 154 3.71 5.84 18.62
CA GLY A 154 3.34 4.60 19.30
C GLY A 154 3.34 3.35 18.42
N ILE A 155 3.81 3.43 17.18
CA ILE A 155 3.98 2.23 16.34
C ILE A 155 5.19 1.43 16.84
N PRO A 156 5.04 0.14 17.16
CA PRO A 156 6.16 -0.68 17.64
C PRO A 156 7.28 -0.78 16.60
N SER A 157 8.52 -0.50 17.00
CA SER A 157 9.67 -0.51 16.09
C SER A 157 9.89 -1.84 15.37
N LYS A 158 9.49 -2.96 15.99
CA LYS A 158 9.56 -4.30 15.39
C LYS A 158 8.67 -4.49 14.15
N LYS A 159 7.68 -3.60 13.94
CA LYS A 159 6.79 -3.59 12.77
C LYS A 159 7.31 -2.70 11.65
N ILE A 160 8.36 -1.90 11.89
CA ILE A 160 8.82 -0.87 10.96
C ILE A 160 10.16 -1.29 10.35
N HIS A 161 10.21 -1.31 9.02
CA HIS A 161 11.36 -1.72 8.21
C HIS A 161 11.83 -0.60 7.29
#